data_AF-A0A914NN15-F1
#
_entry.id   AF-A0A914NN15-F1
#
_cell.length_a   1.000
_cell.length_b   1.000
_cell.length_c   1.000
_cell.angle_alpha   90.00
_cell.angle_beta   90.00
_cell.angle_gamma   90.00
#
_symmetry.space_group_name_H-M   'P 1'
#
loop_
_entity.id
_entity.type
_entity.pdbx_description
1 polymer ?
#
loop_
_entity_poly.entity_id
_entity_poly.type
_entity_poly.pdbx_seq_one_letter_code
_entity_poly.pdbx_strand_id
1 'polypeptide(L)'
;MGFAAHFEVVLYKNIILSTHPERHTENLFSWFPGLFPLRKLFYCPNECNIVFNIKRKFDKEKVWYEWFIEYEENGELIKSELQNENGESQSMNLS
;
A
#
# COMPACT_ATOMS: atom_id res chain seq x y z
N MET A 1 0.56 5.54 11.50
CA MET A 1 0.98 4.16 11.18
C MET A 1 0.27 3.70 9.92
N GLY A 2 0.79 2.67 9.23
CA GLY A 2 0.26 2.21 7.94
C GLY A 2 1.13 1.11 7.34
N PHE A 3 1.03 0.92 6.04
CA PHE A 3 1.75 -0.14 5.32
C PHE A 3 2.93 0.43 4.54
N ALA A 4 4.12 -0.14 4.74
CA ALA A 4 5.29 0.18 3.94
C ALA A 4 5.19 -0.53 2.57
N ALA A 5 5.27 0.25 1.50
CA ALA A 5 5.17 -0.23 0.14
C ALA A 5 6.55 -0.32 -0.51
N HIS A 6 6.82 -1.49 -1.10
CA HIS A 6 8.02 -1.78 -1.87
C HIS A 6 7.60 -2.29 -3.24
N PHE A 7 8.54 -2.36 -4.17
CA PHE A 7 8.32 -2.92 -5.48
C PHE A 7 9.54 -3.71 -5.97
N GLU A 8 9.28 -4.59 -6.91
CA GLU A 8 10.30 -5.33 -7.64
C GLU A 8 9.98 -5.29 -9.12
N VAL A 9 11.03 -5.23 -9.94
CA VAL A 9 10.89 -5.17 -11.38
C VAL A 9 11.95 -6.05 -12.05
N VAL A 10 11.52 -6.83 -13.03
CA VAL A 10 12.40 -7.57 -13.92
C VAL A 10 12.75 -6.66 -15.10
N LEU A 11 14.02 -6.27 -15.22
CA LEU A 11 14.48 -5.38 -16.28
C LEU A 11 14.65 -6.16 -17.59
N TYR A 12 15.35 -7.30 -17.52
CA TYR A 12 15.53 -8.22 -18.64
C TYR A 12 16.03 -9.58 -18.15
N LYS A 13 15.38 -10.67 -18.57
CA LYS A 13 15.72 -12.04 -18.14
C LYS A 13 15.82 -12.15 -16.60
N ASN A 14 17.02 -12.36 -16.08
CA ASN A 14 17.32 -12.53 -14.66
C ASN A 14 17.86 -11.24 -13.99
N ILE A 15 17.85 -10.11 -14.68
CA ILE A 15 18.23 -8.82 -14.11
C ILE A 15 17.01 -8.23 -13.41
N ILE A 16 17.08 -8.13 -12.08
CA ILE A 16 15.99 -7.68 -11.21
C ILE A 16 16.48 -6.49 -10.39
N LEU A 17 15.60 -5.50 -10.23
CA LEU A 17 15.75 -4.42 -9.28
C LEU A 17 14.66 -4.54 -8.22
N SER A 18 15.03 -4.48 -6.95
CA SER A 18 14.12 -4.70 -5.83
C SER A 18 14.40 -3.71 -4.70
N THR A 19 13.31 -3.15 -4.16
CA THR A 19 13.31 -2.38 -2.91
C THR A 19 12.82 -3.24 -1.73
N HIS A 20 12.47 -4.51 -1.95
CA HIS A 20 11.95 -5.38 -0.90
C HIS A 20 12.98 -5.61 0.20
N PRO A 21 12.66 -5.49 1.51
CA PRO A 21 13.65 -5.54 2.58
C PRO A 21 14.54 -6.78 2.58
N GLU A 22 13.96 -7.96 2.37
CA GLU A 22 14.70 -9.24 2.34
C GLU A 22 15.48 -9.48 1.04
N ARG A 23 15.16 -8.75 -0.03
CA ARG A 23 15.66 -9.01 -1.39
C ARG A 23 16.20 -7.72 -2.04
N HIS A 24 16.59 -6.77 -1.21
CA HIS A 24 16.95 -5.42 -1.62
C HIS A 24 18.18 -5.44 -2.53
N THR A 25 18.13 -4.71 -3.64
CA THR A 25 19.30 -4.56 -4.52
C THR A 25 20.40 -3.75 -3.81
N GLU A 26 21.60 -4.31 -3.74
CA GLU A 26 22.72 -3.66 -3.05
C GLU A 26 23.00 -2.27 -3.63
N ASN A 27 23.27 -1.29 -2.75
CA ASN A 27 23.57 0.11 -3.12
C ASN A 27 22.47 0.84 -3.90
N LEU A 28 21.22 0.37 -3.85
CA LEU A 28 20.08 1.07 -4.42
C LEU A 28 19.54 2.12 -3.43
N PHE A 29 19.85 3.40 -3.65
CA PHE A 29 19.39 4.53 -2.81
C PHE A 29 18.44 5.50 -3.55
N SER A 30 18.02 5.14 -4.77
CA SER A 30 17.15 5.95 -5.62
C SER A 30 15.66 5.92 -5.22
N TRP A 31 15.22 4.91 -4.46
CA TRP A 31 13.84 4.76 -4.02
C TRP A 31 13.76 4.35 -2.55
N PHE A 32 13.24 5.24 -1.72
CA PHE A 32 12.82 4.90 -0.36
C PHE A 32 11.43 4.23 -0.37
N PRO A 33 11.08 3.44 0.67
CA PRO A 33 9.77 2.80 0.75
C PRO A 33 8.62 3.82 0.70
N GLY A 34 7.57 3.47 -0.02
CA GLY A 34 6.30 4.21 0.03
C GLY A 34 5.56 3.93 1.33
N LEU A 35 4.60 4.80 1.68
CA LEU A 35 3.72 4.59 2.83
C LEU A 35 2.26 4.73 2.41
N PHE A 36 1.45 3.71 2.69
CA PHE A 36 -0.02 3.81 2.70
C PHE A 36 -0.47 4.05 4.14
N PRO A 37 -0.69 5.31 4.56
CA PRO A 37 -1.05 5.62 5.93
C PRO A 37 -2.46 5.15 6.23
N LEU A 38 -2.74 4.81 7.48
CA LEU A 38 -4.09 4.71 8.03
C LEU A 38 -4.41 5.98 8.80
N ARG A 39 -5.63 6.51 8.64
CA ARG A 39 -6.10 7.76 9.29
C ARG A 39 -6.16 7.63 10.82
N LYS A 40 -6.45 6.43 11.33
CA LYS A 40 -6.49 6.12 12.75
C LYS A 40 -5.45 5.06 13.09
N LEU A 41 -5.05 5.02 14.35
CA LEU A 41 -4.29 3.91 14.89
C LEU A 41 -5.24 2.76 15.20
N PHE A 42 -4.87 1.56 14.77
CA PHE A 42 -5.62 0.34 15.01
C PHE A 42 -4.78 -0.54 15.93
N TYR A 43 -5.37 -0.93 17.06
CA TYR A 43 -4.72 -1.85 17.98
C TYR A 43 -4.92 -3.27 17.47
N CYS A 44 -3.81 -3.97 17.27
CA CYS A 44 -3.79 -5.35 16.81
C CYS A 44 -3.06 -6.17 17.87
N PRO A 45 -3.78 -6.92 18.72
CA PRO A 45 -3.13 -7.82 19.68
C PRO A 45 -2.40 -8.96 18.95
N ASN A 46 -1.64 -9.78 19.69
CA ASN A 46 -0.96 -10.95 19.13
C ASN A 46 -1.98 -11.83 18.39
N GLU A 47 -1.60 -12.32 17.20
CA GLU A 47 -2.43 -13.12 16.28
C GLU A 47 -3.57 -12.39 15.55
N CYS A 48 -3.60 -11.05 15.52
CA CYS A 48 -4.62 -10.36 14.73
C CYS A 48 -4.33 -10.45 13.21
N ASN A 49 -5.34 -10.92 12.47
CA ASN A 49 -5.31 -11.01 11.02
C ASN A 49 -5.85 -9.71 10.43
N ILE A 50 -5.02 -9.02 9.66
CA ILE A 50 -5.40 -7.80 8.96
C ILE A 50 -5.47 -8.07 7.46
N VAL A 51 -6.63 -7.77 6.86
CA VAL A 51 -6.82 -7.77 5.42
C VAL A 51 -6.67 -6.35 4.90
N PHE A 52 -5.57 -6.09 4.19
CA PHE A 52 -5.34 -4.81 3.53
C PHE A 52 -5.98 -4.82 2.14
N ASN A 53 -7.07 -4.08 1.98
CA ASN A 53 -7.77 -3.94 0.72
C ASN A 53 -7.25 -2.68 -0.01
N ILE A 54 -6.65 -2.86 -1.19
CA ILE A 54 -6.17 -1.77 -2.03
C ILE A 54 -6.66 -1.95 -3.47
N LYS A 55 -7.15 -0.85 -4.07
CA LYS A 55 -7.60 -0.81 -5.46
C LYS A 55 -6.89 0.30 -6.20
N ARG A 56 -6.25 -0.05 -7.32
CA ARG A 56 -5.78 0.92 -8.32
C ARG A 56 -6.93 1.26 -9.25
N LYS A 57 -7.34 2.53 -9.26
CA LYS A 57 -8.39 3.05 -10.13
C LYS A 57 -7.82 4.09 -11.08
N PHE A 58 -8.52 4.32 -12.17
CA PHE A 58 -8.13 5.28 -13.19
C PHE A 58 -9.36 5.79 -13.92
N ASP A 59 -9.23 6.99 -14.49
CA ASP A 59 -10.15 7.56 -15.45
C ASP A 59 -9.34 8.12 -16.64
N LYS A 60 -9.92 9.05 -17.40
CA LYS A 60 -9.26 9.64 -18.57
C LYS A 60 -8.14 10.63 -18.20
N GLU A 61 -8.16 11.17 -16.99
CA GLU A 61 -7.31 12.29 -16.57
C GLU A 61 -6.30 11.87 -15.50
N LYS A 62 -6.63 10.87 -14.68
CA LYS A 62 -5.81 10.51 -13.52
C LYS A 62 -5.88 9.02 -13.16
N VAL A 63 -4.90 8.62 -12.35
CA VAL A 63 -4.81 7.32 -11.67
C VAL A 63 -4.73 7.57 -10.17
N TRP A 64 -5.35 6.71 -9.36
CA TRP A 64 -5.27 6.81 -7.90
C TRP A 64 -5.39 5.44 -7.24
N TYR A 65 -5.10 5.42 -5.93
CA TYR A 65 -5.33 4.25 -5.08
C TYR A 65 -6.39 4.56 -4.04
N GLU A 66 -7.31 3.62 -3.86
CA GLU A 66 -8.26 3.58 -2.75
C GLU A 66 -7.90 2.41 -1.85
N TRP A 67 -7.90 2.62 -0.53
CA TRP A 67 -7.57 1.53 0.40
C TRP A 67 -8.32 1.62 1.72
N PHE A 68 -8.48 0.47 2.37
CA PHE A 68 -8.99 0.32 3.73
C PHE A 68 -8.49 -1.02 4.29
N ILE A 69 -8.69 -1.23 5.59
CA ILE A 69 -8.41 -2.52 6.24
C ILE A 69 -9.68 -3.15 6.79
N GLU A 70 -9.66 -4.47 6.84
CA GLU A 70 -10.59 -5.28 7.62
C GLU A 70 -9.77 -6.10 8.63
N TYR A 71 -10.22 -6.18 9.88
CA TYR A 71 -9.53 -6.91 10.94
C TYR A 71 -10.56 -7.41 11.96
N GLU A 72 -10.20 -8.46 12.69
CA GLU A 72 -11.04 -8.99 13.76
C GLU A 72 -10.69 -8.35 15.10
N GLU A 73 -11.70 -7.88 15.83
CA GLU A 73 -11.58 -7.41 17.21
C GLU A 73 -12.69 -8.06 18.04
N ASN A 74 -12.33 -8.79 19.09
CA ASN A 74 -13.27 -9.47 19.98
C ASN A 74 -14.27 -10.41 19.27
N GLY A 75 -13.86 -11.04 18.16
CA GLY A 75 -14.73 -11.92 17.36
C GLY A 75 -15.63 -11.20 16.36
N GLU A 76 -15.55 -9.87 16.26
CA GLU A 76 -16.27 -9.08 15.27
C GLU A 76 -15.34 -8.58 14.17
N LEU A 77 -15.79 -8.68 12.92
CA LEU A 77 -15.08 -8.13 11.77
C LEU A 77 -15.31 -6.62 11.69
N ILE A 78 -14.26 -5.84 11.93
CA ILE A 78 -14.27 -4.39 11.85
C ILE A 78 -13.62 -3.94 10.54
N LYS A 79 -14.22 -2.92 9.92
CA LYS A 79 -13.74 -2.28 8.70
C LYS A 79 -13.35 -0.82 8.96
N SER A 80 -12.19 -0.41 8.49
CA SER A 80 -11.81 1.00 8.52
C SER A 80 -12.58 1.82 7.47
N GLU A 81 -12.55 3.14 7.61
CA GLU A 81 -13.04 4.03 6.56
C GLU A 81 -12.29 3.79 5.23
N LEU A 82 -13.01 3.98 4.12
CA LEU A 82 -12.40 4.02 2.80
C LEU A 82 -11.52 5.27 2.69
N GLN A 83 -10.25 5.07 2.35
CA GLN A 83 -9.31 6.17 2.19
C GLN A 83 -9.12 6.51 0.72
N ASN A 84 -9.02 7.82 0.46
CA ASN A 84 -8.78 8.39 -0.86
C ASN A 84 -9.85 8.02 -1.91
N GLU A 85 -11.11 8.01 -1.50
CA GLU A 85 -12.25 7.80 -2.40
C GLU A 85 -12.16 8.76 -3.60
N ASN A 86 -12.30 8.20 -4.81
CA ASN A 86 -12.21 8.89 -6.10
C ASN A 86 -10.91 9.70 -6.32
N GLY A 87 -9.87 9.43 -5.53
CA GLY A 87 -8.59 10.14 -5.63
C GLY A 87 -8.72 11.61 -5.23
N GLU A 88 -9.62 11.94 -4.29
CA GLU A 88 -9.86 13.33 -3.84
C GLU A 88 -8.68 13.92 -3.05
N SER A 89 -7.97 13.09 -2.28
CA SER A 89 -6.83 13.53 -1.49
C SER A 89 -5.52 13.38 -2.25
N GLN A 90 -5.40 12.33 -3.07
CA GLN A 90 -4.20 12.03 -3.82
C GLN A 90 -4.54 11.36 -5.15
N SER A 91 -3.97 11.88 -6.22
CA SER A 91 -4.03 11.31 -7.56
C SER A 91 -2.76 11.60 -8.34
N MET A 92 -2.54 10.81 -9.38
CA MET A 92 -1.44 10.95 -10.33
C MET A 92 -2.05 11.29 -11.69
N ASN A 93 -1.85 12.52 -12.16
CA ASN A 93 -2.41 12.99 -13.42
C ASN A 93 -1.68 12.37 -14.62
N LEU A 94 -2.41 12.14 -15.70
CA LEU A 94 -1.90 11.52 -16.93
C LEU A 94 -1.34 12.53 -17.94
N SER A 95 -1.57 13.83 -17.72
CA SER A 95 -1.07 14.94 -18.55
C SER A 95 -1.02 16.25 -17.76
#